data_AF-A0A1F6ZN43-F1
#
_entry.id   AF-A0A1F6ZN43-F1
#
_cell.length_a   1.000
_cell.length_b   1.000
_cell.length_c   1.000
_cell.angle_alpha   90.00
_cell.angle_beta   90.00
_cell.angle_gamma   90.00
#
_symmetry.space_group_name_H-M   'P 1'
#
loop_
_entity.id
_entity.type
_entity.pdbx_description
1 polymer ?
#
loop_
_entity_poly.entity_id
_entity_poly.type
_entity_poly.pdbx_seq_one_letter_code
_entity_poly.pdbx_strand_id
1 'polypeptide(L)'
;MNKKEKAIIYILIRYFVLLVLGIFSSLFYLIFFYLTILPSYFLLKLFYEVSLSGSVLKVAGLEIGIVSACVAGSAYYLLLILNLTTEMTAKQRVFSLFFSLFLLLTVNILRIVLFSALLVEDYAYFDLLHRLFWYFMSISLVVVIWFFTAWLFKIKRIPLYSDLKTLFKR
;
A
#
# COMPACT_ATOMS: atom_id res chain seq x y z
N MET A 1 10.23 -32.37 18.26
CA MET A 1 9.04 -31.63 17.80
C MET A 1 8.37 -32.34 16.64
N ASN A 2 7.08 -32.63 16.78
CA ASN A 2 6.23 -33.17 15.73
C ASN A 2 6.00 -32.12 14.62
N LYS A 3 5.71 -32.57 13.39
CA LYS A 3 5.40 -31.72 12.23
C LYS A 3 4.29 -30.71 12.53
N LYS A 4 3.29 -31.11 13.33
CA LYS A 4 2.19 -30.24 13.77
C LYS A 4 2.67 -29.09 14.66
N GLU A 5 3.51 -29.40 15.65
CA GLU A 5 4.10 -28.39 16.55
C GLU A 5 4.93 -27.37 15.77
N LYS A 6 5.73 -27.83 14.79
CA LYS A 6 6.50 -26.93 13.92
C LYS A 6 5.61 -25.97 13.13
N ALA A 7 4.48 -26.46 12.62
CA ALA A 7 3.51 -25.63 11.89
C ALA A 7 2.85 -24.59 12.79
N ILE A 8 2.48 -24.96 14.02
CA ILE A 8 1.88 -24.04 15.00
C ILE A 8 2.88 -22.94 15.39
N ILE A 9 4.13 -23.31 15.72
CA ILE A 9 5.17 -22.32 16.04
C ILE A 9 5.39 -21.37 14.86
N TYR A 10 5.40 -21.88 13.63
CA TYR A 10 5.52 -21.03 12.44
C TYR A 10 4.35 -20.05 12.27
N ILE A 11 3.12 -20.46 12.56
CA ILE A 11 1.95 -19.57 12.59
C ILE A 11 2.18 -18.50 13.66
N LEU A 12 2.48 -18.88 14.90
CA LEU A 12 2.68 -17.92 16.00
C LEU A 12 3.77 -16.89 15.68
N ILE A 13 4.91 -17.31 15.14
CA ILE A 13 5.99 -16.40 14.73
C ILE A 13 5.51 -15.41 13.66
N ARG A 14 4.77 -15.86 12.64
CA ARG A 14 4.26 -14.96 11.59
C ARG A 14 3.34 -13.89 12.15
N TYR A 15 2.43 -14.26 13.05
CA TYR A 15 1.47 -13.32 13.63
C TYR A 15 2.14 -12.39 14.64
N PHE A 16 3.13 -12.89 15.39
CA PHE A 16 3.96 -12.04 16.25
C PHE A 16 4.74 -11.00 15.43
N VAL A 17 5.36 -11.40 14.32
CA VAL A 17 6.02 -10.47 13.39
C VAL A 17 5.04 -9.44 12.85
N LEU A 18 3.83 -9.85 12.42
CA LEU A 18 2.81 -8.92 11.96
C LEU A 18 2.42 -7.92 13.05
N LEU A 19 2.23 -8.37 14.29
CA LEU A 19 1.88 -7.51 15.41
C LEU A 19 2.97 -6.49 15.70
N VAL A 20 4.24 -6.93 15.76
CA VAL A 20 5.41 -6.05 15.93
C VAL A 20 5.45 -5.01 14.80
N LEU A 21 5.32 -5.43 13.54
CA LEU A 21 5.31 -4.51 12.39
C LEU A 21 4.12 -3.55 12.42
N GLY A 22 2.99 -3.95 13.00
CA GLY A 22 1.82 -3.09 13.20
C GLY A 22 2.05 -2.00 14.25
N ILE A 23 2.71 -2.34 15.35
CA ILE A 23 3.13 -1.35 16.37
C ILE A 23 4.10 -0.34 15.75
N PHE A 24 5.04 -0.79 14.93
CA PHE A 24 5.98 0.06 14.21
C PHE A 24 5.45 0.56 12.86
N SER A 25 4.12 0.66 12.68
CA SER A 25 3.51 1.12 11.43
C SER A 25 3.89 2.56 11.06
N SER A 26 4.30 3.39 12.02
CA SER A 26 4.87 4.73 11.76
C SER A 26 6.12 4.68 10.87
N LEU A 27 6.93 3.62 10.95
CA LEU A 27 8.08 3.42 10.06
C LEU A 27 7.64 3.22 8.60
N PHE A 28 6.51 2.54 8.38
CA PHE A 28 5.94 2.41 7.03
C PHE A 28 5.57 3.78 6.47
N TYR A 29 4.91 4.63 7.27
CA TYR A 29 4.58 5.98 6.83
C TYR A 29 5.82 6.80 6.51
N LEU A 30 6.88 6.70 7.31
CA LEU A 30 8.13 7.42 7.06
C LEU A 30 8.77 6.99 5.74
N ILE A 31 8.94 5.67 5.52
CA ILE A 31 9.58 5.14 4.30
C ILE A 31 8.75 5.51 3.07
N PHE A 32 7.45 5.21 3.10
CA PHE A 32 6.58 5.47 1.95
C PHE A 32 6.32 6.96 1.72
N PHE A 33 6.45 7.82 2.73
CA PHE A 33 6.37 9.26 2.54
C PHE A 33 7.46 9.75 1.57
N TYR A 34 8.72 9.41 1.83
CA TYR A 34 9.82 9.80 0.93
C TYR A 34 9.69 9.18 -0.46
N LEU A 35 9.29 7.90 -0.51
CA LEU A 35 9.06 7.21 -1.78
C LEU A 35 7.86 7.76 -2.56
N THR A 36 6.95 8.49 -1.92
CA THR A 36 5.79 9.08 -2.58
C THR A 36 6.07 10.53 -2.99
N ILE A 37 6.60 11.35 -2.09
CA ILE A 37 6.77 12.80 -2.32
C ILE A 37 7.85 13.09 -3.36
N LEU A 38 8.98 12.39 -3.35
CA LEU A 38 10.09 12.67 -4.27
C LEU A 38 9.74 12.33 -5.72
N PRO A 39 9.16 11.14 -6.03
CA PRO A 39 8.73 10.87 -7.41
C PRO A 39 7.58 11.78 -7.85
N SER A 40 6.64 12.11 -6.96
CA SER A 40 5.54 13.04 -7.29
C SER A 40 6.08 14.43 -7.62
N TYR A 41 7.02 14.95 -6.82
CA TYR A 41 7.74 16.19 -7.09
C TYR A 41 8.43 16.15 -8.46
N PHE A 42 9.20 15.10 -8.72
CA PHE A 42 9.93 14.94 -9.96
C PHE A 42 8.99 14.93 -11.18
N LEU A 43 7.89 14.18 -11.13
CA LEU A 43 6.93 14.12 -12.22
C LEU A 43 6.19 15.44 -12.43
N LEU A 44 5.77 16.13 -11.36
CA LEU A 44 5.09 17.42 -11.49
C LEU A 44 5.99 18.50 -12.05
N LYS A 45 7.29 18.47 -11.72
CA LYS A 45 8.29 19.40 -12.26
C LYS A 45 8.47 19.30 -13.78
N LEU A 46 8.05 18.19 -14.40
CA LEU A 46 8.07 18.06 -15.88
C LEU A 46 7.02 18.95 -16.56
N PHE A 47 5.98 19.38 -15.83
CA PHE A 47 4.84 20.10 -16.40
C PHE A 47 4.63 21.48 -15.79
N TYR A 48 5.05 21.71 -14.54
CA TYR A 48 4.79 22.93 -13.79
C TYR A 48 6.04 23.43 -13.05
N GLU A 49 6.02 24.71 -12.67
CA GLU A 49 6.97 25.27 -11.71
C GLU A 49 6.67 24.70 -10.32
N VAL A 50 7.57 23.85 -9.82
CA VAL A 50 7.39 23.14 -8.54
C VAL A 50 8.54 23.40 -7.58
N SER A 51 8.21 23.80 -6.36
CA SER A 51 9.13 23.79 -5.22
C SER A 51 8.65 22.86 -4.11
N LEU A 52 9.58 22.26 -3.38
CA LEU A 52 9.32 21.33 -2.28
C LEU A 52 9.82 21.93 -0.97
N SER A 53 8.94 22.05 0.02
CA SER A 53 9.29 22.48 1.37
C SER A 53 8.69 21.52 2.40
N GLY A 54 9.53 20.63 2.95
CA GLY A 54 9.08 19.60 3.90
C GLY A 54 8.04 18.66 3.29
N SER A 55 6.80 18.72 3.78
CA SER A 55 5.66 17.94 3.29
C SER A 55 4.77 18.68 2.29
N VAL A 56 5.12 19.92 1.92
CA VAL A 56 4.31 20.77 1.04
C VAL A 56 4.97 20.89 -0.34
N LEU A 57 4.20 20.58 -1.38
CA LEU A 57 4.53 20.83 -2.77
C LEU A 57 3.88 22.16 -3.18
N LYS A 58 4.66 23.14 -3.61
CA LYS A 58 4.11 24.34 -4.24
C LYS A 58 4.13 24.17 -5.75
N VAL A 59 2.97 24.09 -6.38
CA VAL A 59 2.80 23.84 -7.82
C VAL A 59 2.07 25.03 -8.42
N ALA A 60 2.71 25.76 -9.34
CA ALA A 60 2.12 26.95 -9.98
C ALA A 60 1.55 27.99 -8.98
N GLY A 61 2.18 28.13 -7.80
CA GLY A 61 1.74 29.03 -6.73
C GLY A 61 0.73 28.46 -5.75
N LEU A 62 0.17 27.27 -6.00
CA LEU A 62 -0.74 26.57 -5.09
C LEU A 62 0.02 25.64 -4.15
N GLU A 63 -0.41 25.58 -2.88
CA GLU A 63 0.21 24.73 -1.86
C GLU A 63 -0.55 23.42 -1.68
N ILE A 64 0.14 22.30 -1.90
CA ILE A 64 -0.40 20.94 -1.80
C ILE A 64 0.35 20.19 -0.70
N GLY A 65 -0.32 19.97 0.43
CA GLY A 65 0.24 19.21 1.56
C GLY A 65 0.12 17.70 1.38
N ILE A 66 1.24 16.98 1.47
CA ILE A 66 1.26 15.52 1.52
C ILE A 66 0.92 15.05 2.94
N VAL A 67 -0.32 14.60 3.12
CA VAL A 67 -0.82 14.04 4.39
C VAL A 67 -0.70 12.52 4.43
N SER A 68 -0.95 11.91 5.59
CA SER A 68 -0.88 10.45 5.77
C SER A 68 -1.77 9.66 4.80
N ALA A 69 -2.94 10.20 4.43
CA ALA A 69 -3.83 9.62 3.43
C ALA A 69 -3.22 9.59 2.01
N CYS A 70 -2.36 10.57 1.69
CA CYS A 70 -1.62 10.61 0.42
C CYS A 70 -0.59 9.47 0.34
N VAL A 71 0.04 9.16 1.48
CA VAL A 71 1.03 8.09 1.60
C VAL A 71 0.37 6.71 1.61
N ALA A 72 -0.84 6.57 2.16
CA ALA A 72 -1.58 5.30 2.24
C ALA A 72 -0.83 4.19 3.02
N GLY A 73 -0.16 4.54 4.13
CA GLY A 73 0.60 3.60 4.95
C GLY A 73 -0.18 2.36 5.41
N SER A 74 -1.44 2.54 5.81
CA SER A 74 -2.32 1.43 6.21
C SER A 74 -2.60 0.43 5.08
N ALA A 75 -2.67 0.89 3.83
CA ALA A 75 -2.90 0.05 2.67
C ALA A 75 -1.69 -0.86 2.37
N TYR A 76 -0.47 -0.34 2.48
CA TYR A 76 0.74 -1.17 2.38
C TYR A 76 0.80 -2.22 3.48
N TYR A 77 0.43 -1.84 4.71
CA TYR A 77 0.39 -2.77 5.82
C TYR A 77 -0.68 -3.86 5.64
N LEU A 78 -1.84 -3.52 5.09
CA LEU A 78 -2.87 -4.51 4.75
C LEU A 78 -2.38 -5.50 3.68
N LEU A 79 -1.70 -5.02 2.62
CA LEU A 79 -1.09 -5.91 1.62
C LEU A 79 -0.04 -6.84 2.24
N LEU A 80 0.75 -6.35 3.19
CA LEU A 80 1.70 -7.17 3.94
C LEU A 80 1.00 -8.27 4.76
N ILE A 81 -0.08 -7.93 5.47
CA ILE A 81 -0.89 -8.90 6.22
C ILE A 81 -1.40 -10.00 5.27
N LEU A 82 -2.06 -9.62 4.17
CA LEU A 82 -2.60 -10.56 3.19
C LEU A 82 -1.51 -11.48 2.63
N ASN A 83 -0.32 -10.92 2.36
CA ASN A 83 0.80 -11.67 1.83
C ASN A 83 1.40 -12.68 2.84
N LEU A 84 1.61 -12.27 4.10
CA LEU A 84 2.22 -13.14 5.12
C LEU A 84 1.26 -14.21 5.67
N THR A 85 -0.03 -13.90 5.70
CA THR A 85 -1.08 -14.81 6.17
C THR A 85 -1.56 -15.79 5.09
N THR A 86 -1.08 -15.65 3.86
CA THR A 86 -1.36 -16.61 2.79
C THR A 86 -0.24 -17.65 2.68
N GLU A 87 -0.64 -18.91 2.56
CA GLU A 87 0.27 -20.02 2.33
C GLU A 87 0.84 -19.97 0.91
N MET A 88 2.15 -19.78 0.78
CA MET A 88 2.85 -19.68 -0.49
C MET A 88 4.35 -20.01 -0.32
N THR A 89 5.03 -20.32 -1.41
CA THR A 89 6.48 -20.52 -1.39
C THR A 89 7.21 -19.21 -1.06
N ALA A 90 8.39 -19.28 -0.43
CA ALA A 90 9.15 -18.09 -0.04
C ALA A 90 9.45 -17.16 -1.24
N LYS A 91 9.77 -17.75 -2.40
CA LYS A 91 9.97 -17.01 -3.65
C LYS A 91 8.69 -16.25 -4.05
N GLN A 92 7.56 -16.95 -4.17
CA GLN A 92 6.27 -16.32 -4.52
C GLN A 92 5.89 -15.22 -3.55
N ARG A 93 6.15 -15.41 -2.25
CA ARG A 93 5.89 -14.41 -1.21
C ARG A 93 6.62 -13.11 -1.44
N VAL A 94 7.93 -13.19 -1.59
CA VAL A 94 8.76 -12.00 -1.78
C VAL A 94 8.35 -11.28 -3.06
N PHE A 95 8.23 -11.98 -4.19
CA PHE A 95 7.85 -11.35 -5.47
C PHE A 95 6.44 -10.76 -5.45
N SER A 96 5.45 -11.46 -4.90
CA SER A 96 4.08 -10.94 -4.82
C SER A 96 3.98 -9.74 -3.88
N LEU A 97 4.71 -9.74 -2.76
CA LEU A 97 4.75 -8.61 -1.84
C LEU A 97 5.34 -7.39 -2.54
N PHE A 98 6.56 -7.51 -3.07
CA PHE A 98 7.23 -6.40 -3.76
C PHE A 98 6.39 -5.86 -4.92
N PHE A 99 5.79 -6.74 -5.72
CA PHE A 99 4.91 -6.35 -6.82
C PHE A 99 3.70 -5.55 -6.32
N SER A 100 3.01 -6.03 -5.28
CA SER A 100 1.83 -5.35 -4.72
C SER A 100 2.16 -3.99 -4.11
N LEU A 101 3.29 -3.88 -3.39
CA LEU A 101 3.76 -2.63 -2.81
C LEU A 101 4.16 -1.64 -3.93
N PHE A 102 4.87 -2.11 -4.95
CA PHE A 102 5.25 -1.28 -6.09
C PHE A 102 4.02 -0.76 -6.84
N LEU A 103 3.05 -1.64 -7.12
CA LEU A 103 1.83 -1.25 -7.84
C LEU A 103 1.02 -0.19 -7.07
N LEU A 104 0.88 -0.37 -5.75
CA LEU A 104 0.19 0.61 -4.91
C LEU A 104 0.95 1.95 -4.87
N LEU A 105 2.28 1.91 -4.79
CA LEU A 105 3.13 3.11 -4.85
C LEU A 105 2.96 3.86 -6.16
N THR A 106 3.01 3.17 -7.29
CA THR A 106 2.79 3.78 -8.61
C THR A 106 1.43 4.45 -8.69
N VAL A 107 0.36 3.77 -8.28
CA VAL A 107 -0.99 4.35 -8.32
C VAL A 107 -1.11 5.55 -7.38
N ASN A 108 -0.50 5.52 -6.20
CA ASN A 108 -0.51 6.65 -5.26
C ASN A 108 0.23 7.87 -5.80
N ILE A 109 1.39 7.67 -6.44
CA ILE A 109 2.14 8.75 -7.09
C ILE A 109 1.31 9.34 -8.23
N LEU A 110 0.77 8.51 -9.12
CA LEU A 110 -0.07 8.96 -10.24
C LEU A 110 -1.30 9.72 -9.75
N ARG A 111 -1.92 9.26 -8.65
CA ARG A 111 -3.03 9.95 -8.00
C ARG A 111 -2.63 11.37 -7.58
N ILE A 112 -1.49 11.53 -6.88
CA ILE A 112 -1.02 12.86 -6.44
C ILE A 112 -0.75 13.76 -7.64
N VAL A 113 -0.08 13.26 -8.66
CA VAL A 113 0.23 14.02 -9.89
C VAL A 113 -1.06 14.47 -10.58
N LEU A 114 -2.02 13.55 -10.80
CA LEU A 114 -3.30 13.85 -11.44
C LEU A 114 -4.11 14.88 -10.66
N PHE A 115 -4.27 14.71 -9.35
CA PHE A 115 -5.04 15.66 -8.54
C PHE A 115 -4.35 17.02 -8.44
N SER A 116 -3.02 17.06 -8.40
CA SER A 116 -2.29 18.33 -8.42
C SER A 116 -2.51 19.06 -9.75
N ALA A 117 -2.45 18.35 -10.88
CA ALA A 117 -2.74 18.94 -12.19
C ALA A 117 -4.19 19.45 -12.29
N LEU A 118 -5.18 18.65 -11.89
CA LEU A 118 -6.59 19.07 -11.88
C LEU A 118 -6.86 20.31 -11.01
N LEU A 119 -6.12 20.45 -9.92
CA LEU A 119 -6.22 21.60 -9.03
C LEU A 119 -5.63 22.87 -9.68
N VAL A 120 -4.50 22.74 -10.39
CA VAL A 120 -3.87 23.87 -11.10
C VAL A 120 -4.75 24.39 -12.23
N GLU A 121 -5.45 23.50 -12.94
CA GLU A 121 -6.38 23.85 -14.01
C GLU A 121 -7.76 24.34 -13.51
N ASP A 122 -7.92 24.57 -12.21
CA ASP A 122 -9.18 25.01 -11.56
C ASP A 122 -10.40 24.16 -11.95
N TYR A 123 -10.23 22.84 -11.97
CA TYR A 123 -11.28 21.94 -12.44
C TYR A 123 -12.51 21.95 -11.52
N ALA A 124 -13.66 22.34 -12.06
CA ALA A 124 -14.90 22.56 -11.31
C ALA A 124 -15.39 21.36 -10.47
N TYR A 125 -15.05 20.12 -10.86
CA TYR A 125 -15.44 18.91 -10.12
C TYR A 125 -14.31 18.31 -9.27
N PHE A 126 -13.24 19.08 -9.01
CA PHE A 126 -12.09 18.63 -8.23
C PHE A 126 -12.52 18.01 -6.89
N ASP A 127 -13.35 18.71 -6.11
CA ASP A 127 -13.79 18.24 -4.79
C ASP A 127 -14.56 16.92 -4.84
N LEU A 128 -15.41 16.75 -5.84
CA LEU A 128 -16.18 15.53 -6.04
C LEU A 128 -15.25 14.35 -6.35
N LEU A 129 -14.36 14.53 -7.33
CA LEU A 129 -13.39 13.49 -7.71
C LEU A 129 -12.45 13.16 -6.55
N HIS A 130 -11.96 14.17 -5.84
CA HIS A 130 -11.05 14.00 -4.72
C HIS A 130 -11.68 13.16 -3.60
N ARG A 131 -12.92 13.50 -3.20
CA ARG A 131 -13.65 12.74 -2.17
C ARG A 131 -14.00 11.33 -2.62
N LEU A 132 -14.40 11.15 -3.88
CA LEU A 132 -14.70 9.83 -4.44
C LEU A 132 -13.47 8.91 -4.42
N PHE A 133 -12.32 9.42 -4.87
CA PHE A 133 -11.06 8.68 -4.84
C PHE A 133 -10.61 8.37 -3.41
N TRP A 134 -10.79 9.33 -2.49
CA TRP A 134 -10.38 9.15 -1.12
C TRP A 134 -11.21 8.07 -0.42
N TYR A 135 -12.54 8.18 -0.41
CA TYR A 135 -13.40 7.26 0.36
C TYR A 135 -13.61 5.92 -0.32
N PHE A 136 -13.90 5.92 -1.63
CA PHE A 136 -14.33 4.71 -2.31
C PHE A 136 -13.18 3.99 -3.01
N MET A 137 -12.34 4.75 -3.71
CA MET A 137 -11.31 4.13 -4.54
C MET A 137 -10.14 3.61 -3.71
N SER A 138 -9.81 4.22 -2.58
CA SER A 138 -8.67 3.78 -1.75
C SER A 138 -8.82 2.35 -1.22
N ILE A 139 -10.03 1.93 -0.79
CA ILE A 139 -10.27 0.56 -0.31
C ILE A 139 -10.33 -0.42 -1.49
N SER A 140 -11.13 -0.07 -2.50
CA SER A 140 -11.30 -0.87 -3.72
C SER A 140 -9.97 -1.14 -4.41
N LEU A 141 -9.08 -0.16 -4.46
CA LEU A 141 -7.75 -0.29 -5.06
C LEU A 141 -6.91 -1.37 -4.38
N VAL A 142 -6.88 -1.43 -3.04
CA VAL A 142 -6.11 -2.44 -2.32
C VAL A 142 -6.65 -3.84 -2.61
N VAL A 143 -7.97 -3.99 -2.62
CA VAL A 143 -8.64 -5.25 -2.94
C VAL A 143 -8.31 -5.70 -4.37
N VAL A 144 -8.42 -4.79 -5.35
CA VAL A 144 -8.08 -5.05 -6.74
C VAL A 144 -6.60 -5.43 -6.90
N ILE A 145 -5.69 -4.68 -6.27
CA ILE A 145 -4.25 -4.97 -6.29
C ILE A 145 -3.97 -6.36 -5.72
N TRP A 146 -4.60 -6.72 -4.61
CA TRP A 146 -4.43 -8.03 -4.01
C TRP A 146 -4.92 -9.14 -4.94
N PHE A 147 -6.15 -9.05 -5.45
CA PHE A 147 -6.70 -10.08 -6.34
C PHE A 147 -5.92 -10.19 -7.64
N PHE A 148 -5.50 -9.07 -8.21
CA PHE A 148 -4.65 -9.04 -9.40
C PHE A 148 -3.29 -9.72 -9.13
N THR A 149 -2.66 -9.43 -8.00
CA THR A 149 -1.41 -10.07 -7.59
C THR A 149 -1.61 -11.57 -7.35
N ALA A 150 -2.69 -11.96 -6.67
CA ALA A 150 -3.03 -13.36 -6.42
C ALA A 150 -3.25 -14.15 -7.71
N TRP A 151 -3.93 -13.54 -8.68
CA TRP A 151 -4.13 -14.10 -10.01
C TRP A 151 -2.80 -14.24 -10.77
N LEU A 152 -2.00 -13.17 -10.82
CA LEU A 152 -0.73 -13.13 -11.56
C LEU A 152 0.28 -14.17 -11.04
N PHE A 153 0.40 -14.31 -9.72
CA PHE A 153 1.32 -15.27 -9.09
C PHE A 153 0.71 -16.66 -8.85
N LYS A 154 -0.52 -16.90 -9.34
CA LYS A 154 -1.27 -18.16 -9.23
C LYS A 154 -1.40 -18.64 -7.78
N ILE A 155 -1.69 -17.71 -6.87
CA ILE A 155 -1.89 -17.97 -5.44
C ILE A 155 -3.26 -18.64 -5.27
N LYS A 156 -3.25 -19.94 -4.94
CA LYS A 156 -4.48 -20.76 -4.81
C LYS A 156 -5.06 -20.82 -3.39
N ARG A 157 -4.33 -20.28 -2.41
CA ARG A 157 -4.68 -20.37 -0.99
C ARG A 157 -5.28 -19.05 -0.52
N ILE A 158 -6.24 -19.16 0.39
CA ILE A 158 -6.93 -18.02 0.97
C ILE A 158 -6.13 -17.58 2.21
N PRO A 159 -5.89 -16.27 2.40
CA PRO A 159 -5.29 -15.74 3.63
C PRO A 159 -6.03 -16.24 4.86
N LEU A 160 -5.32 -16.51 5.96
CA LEU A 160 -5.85 -16.96 7.26
C LEU A 160 -6.51 -18.35 7.26
N TYR A 161 -7.19 -18.76 6.20
CA TYR A 161 -7.98 -20.00 6.16
C TYR A 161 -7.12 -21.26 6.39
N SER A 162 -5.96 -21.35 5.74
CA SER A 162 -5.02 -22.46 5.93
C SER A 162 -4.50 -22.54 7.37
N ASP A 163 -4.30 -21.39 8.00
CA ASP A 163 -3.78 -21.28 9.35
C ASP A 163 -4.83 -21.72 10.36
N LEU A 164 -6.06 -21.21 10.25
CA LEU A 164 -7.20 -21.62 11.08
C LEU A 164 -7.44 -23.13 10.95
N LYS A 165 -7.45 -23.66 9.72
CA LYS A 165 -7.61 -25.11 9.47
C LYS A 165 -6.52 -25.93 10.17
N THR A 166 -5.29 -25.43 10.24
CA THR A 166 -4.17 -26.11 10.90
C THR A 166 -4.31 -26.09 12.43
N LEU A 167 -4.83 -25.00 13.00
CA LEU A 167 -5.08 -24.87 14.44
C LEU A 167 -6.27 -25.71 14.90
N PHE A 168 -7.36 -25.76 14.12
CA PHE A 168 -8.59 -26.46 14.49
C PHE A 168 -8.62 -27.95 14.12
N LYS A 169 -7.77 -28.42 13.19
CA LYS A 169 -7.61 -29.87 13.00
C LYS A 169 -6.93 -30.45 14.24
N ARG A 170 -7.71 -31.14 15.10
CA ARG A 170 -7.19 -32.05 16.12
C ARG A 170 -6.45 -33.19 15.45
#